data_AF-A0A136NUV2-F1
#
_entry.id   AF-A0A136NUV2-F1
#
_cell.length_a   1.000
_cell.length_b   1.000
_cell.length_c   1.000
_cell.angle_alpha   90.00
_cell.angle_beta   90.00
_cell.angle_gamma   90.00
#
_symmetry.space_group_name_H-M   'P 1'
#
loop_
_entity.id
_entity.type
_entity.pdbx_description
1 polymer ?
#
loop_
_entity_poly.entity_id
_entity_poly.type
_entity_poly.pdbx_seq_one_letter_code
_entity_poly.pdbx_strand_id
1 'polypeptide(L)'
;MFNFLKKIFPSKHEKDVKELLPIVEEINSHYAGFANLTDDELRAKTAGLKELIANNIKEHEDKIVELRSKLTNDISHDERKDIYDELEKTENERDDIIEDTLNEILPEAFAIVKDTCRRLCGKEWTAAGQRVQWEMIPFDVQLIGGMVLHQGKIAEMATGEGKTLVGTMPQFLNALPGKGVHIITVNDYLAKRDSEWMGEIFKFHGLSVGVILNDMDNDKRREAYACDIVYGTNNEFGFDYLRDNMVVDKKFMVQRGHNYAIVDEVDSVLIDEARTPLIISGAVESSEHKFDEMNPRVKRLVDAQKSLIAKITGEAETIINKGDAASKDEIHEAGVALLRAHRGFPKNKKLMKLFSEPTNKTLMQQTEIEFLRDNAKRMPEIDDALYFAIDEKAHSIDLTEKGREFLTSGNEDKDFFVLPDMGTEIAHIENDDSLSEAEKVAKKDALGELYSLRSDRIHTVQQLLRAYSLYEKDVEYVIQDNKIMIVDEFTGRVLPGRRYSEGLHQAIEAKEGVHVEKDTQTLATITLQNYFRLYKKLAGMTGTAETEAGEFLDIYKLDVVVIPTNRECIRDDMNDVVYKTKTRKNTTP
;
A
#
# COMPACT_ATOMS: atom_id res chain seq x y z
N MET A 1 41.80 3.45 -24.27
CA MET A 1 41.09 2.99 -25.49
C MET A 1 39.58 3.25 -25.40
N PHE A 2 38.92 3.13 -24.22
CA PHE A 2 37.49 3.43 -24.04
C PHE A 2 37.08 4.91 -24.16
N ASN A 3 37.93 5.89 -23.78
CA ASN A 3 37.61 7.32 -23.92
C ASN A 3 37.65 7.86 -25.36
N PHE A 4 38.26 7.14 -26.30
CA PHE A 4 38.30 7.55 -27.71
C PHE A 4 37.00 7.16 -28.45
N LEU A 5 36.37 6.05 -28.06
CA LEU A 5 35.07 5.61 -28.60
C LEU A 5 33.92 6.52 -28.14
N LYS A 6 33.94 7.02 -26.89
CA LYS A 6 32.98 8.03 -26.38
C LYS A 6 33.05 9.38 -27.13
N LYS A 7 34.18 9.72 -27.76
CA LYS A 7 34.32 10.95 -28.57
C LYS A 7 33.82 10.80 -30.01
N ILE A 8 33.59 9.57 -30.48
CA ILE A 8 33.22 9.27 -31.87
C ILE A 8 31.72 8.92 -31.98
N PHE A 9 31.13 8.35 -30.93
CA PHE A 9 29.71 8.03 -30.89
C PHE A 9 29.03 8.81 -29.75
N PRO A 10 28.01 9.63 -30.05
CA PRO A 10 27.28 10.37 -29.02
C PRO A 10 26.60 9.41 -28.05
N SER A 11 26.53 9.80 -26.79
CA SER A 11 25.83 9.04 -25.74
C SER A 11 24.34 8.90 -26.08
N LYS A 12 23.63 7.98 -25.42
CA LYS A 12 22.16 7.87 -25.57
C LYS A 12 21.49 9.21 -25.30
N HIS A 13 21.82 9.84 -24.17
CA HIS A 13 21.27 11.14 -23.77
C HIS A 13 21.59 12.26 -24.77
N GLU A 14 22.79 12.30 -25.34
CA GLU A 14 23.14 13.28 -26.38
C GLU A 14 22.30 13.11 -27.65
N LYS A 15 21.94 11.87 -28.01
CA LYS A 15 21.04 11.61 -29.15
C LYS A 15 19.61 12.04 -28.83
N ASP A 16 19.10 11.65 -27.67
CA ASP A 16 17.75 11.99 -27.21
C ASP A 16 17.55 13.51 -27.19
N VAL A 17 18.53 14.26 -26.67
CA VAL A 17 18.50 15.72 -26.64
C VAL A 17 18.61 16.32 -28.05
N LYS A 18 19.45 15.76 -28.92
CA LYS A 18 19.65 16.26 -30.28
C LYS A 18 18.40 16.15 -31.14
N GLU A 19 17.60 15.11 -30.94
CA GLU A 19 16.32 14.92 -31.65
C GLU A 19 15.30 16.02 -31.30
N LEU A 20 15.43 16.65 -30.12
CA LEU A 20 14.54 17.70 -29.65
C LEU A 20 14.94 19.12 -30.10
N LEU A 21 16.20 19.32 -30.52
CA LEU A 21 16.71 20.65 -30.90
C LEU A 21 15.93 21.33 -32.04
N PRO A 22 15.50 20.63 -33.12
CA PRO A 22 14.69 21.26 -34.17
C PRO A 22 13.36 21.82 -33.63
N ILE A 23 12.77 21.13 -32.65
CA ILE A 23 11.52 21.58 -32.00
C ILE A 23 11.78 22.82 -31.13
N VAL A 24 12.94 22.88 -30.45
CA VAL A 24 13.36 24.10 -29.73
C VAL A 24 13.47 25.30 -30.67
N GLU A 25 14.04 25.11 -31.86
CA GLU A 25 14.14 26.17 -32.88
C GLU A 25 12.74 26.63 -33.33
N GLU A 26 11.81 25.71 -33.52
CA GLU A 26 10.42 26.01 -33.87
C GLU A 26 9.68 26.78 -32.76
N ILE A 27 9.82 26.35 -31.50
CA ILE A 27 9.28 27.07 -30.32
C ILE A 27 9.82 28.51 -30.30
N ASN A 28 11.13 28.67 -30.50
CA ASN A 28 11.78 29.99 -30.49
C ASN A 28 11.33 30.87 -31.67
N SER A 29 11.05 30.26 -32.82
CA SER A 29 10.48 30.95 -34.00
C SER A 29 9.07 31.48 -33.70
N HIS A 30 8.18 30.65 -33.14
CA HIS A 30 6.85 31.10 -32.69
C HIS A 30 6.94 32.21 -31.64
N TYR A 31 7.79 32.04 -30.63
CA TYR A 31 8.01 33.01 -29.56
C TYR A 31 8.46 34.37 -30.13
N ALA A 32 9.38 34.39 -31.09
CA ALA A 32 9.79 35.63 -31.77
C ALA A 32 8.63 36.28 -32.54
N GLY A 33 7.77 35.48 -33.16
CA GLY A 33 6.55 35.93 -33.83
C GLY A 33 5.51 36.56 -32.91
N PHE A 34 5.54 36.25 -31.61
CA PHE A 34 4.57 36.76 -30.62
C PHE A 34 4.93 38.12 -30.03
N ALA A 35 6.10 38.67 -30.35
CA ALA A 35 6.62 39.90 -29.76
C ALA A 35 5.66 41.09 -29.84
N ASN A 36 4.86 41.18 -30.92
CA ASN A 36 3.93 42.28 -31.17
C ASN A 36 2.48 41.98 -30.80
N LEU A 37 2.17 40.78 -30.29
CA LEU A 37 0.82 40.43 -29.89
C LEU A 37 0.44 41.17 -28.60
N THR A 38 -0.82 41.55 -28.50
CA THR A 38 -1.46 41.96 -27.25
C THR A 38 -1.72 40.74 -26.36
N ASP A 39 -1.99 40.99 -25.08
CA ASP A 39 -2.34 39.93 -24.12
C ASP A 39 -3.63 39.20 -24.54
N ASP A 40 -4.60 39.91 -25.14
CA ASP A 40 -5.84 39.32 -25.64
C ASP A 40 -5.60 38.45 -26.89
N GLU A 41 -4.74 38.88 -27.80
CA GLU A 41 -4.37 38.06 -28.97
C GLU A 41 -3.61 36.80 -28.57
N LEU A 42 -2.74 36.87 -27.55
CA LEU A 42 -2.06 35.68 -27.03
C LEU A 42 -3.05 34.71 -26.36
N ARG A 43 -4.02 35.22 -25.58
CA ARG A 43 -5.12 34.40 -25.05
C ARG A 43 -5.97 33.76 -26.15
N ALA A 44 -6.24 34.50 -27.23
CA ALA A 44 -6.99 34.01 -28.37
C ALA A 44 -6.29 32.84 -29.08
N LYS A 45 -4.95 32.82 -29.12
CA LYS A 45 -4.19 31.66 -29.60
C LYS A 45 -4.48 30.41 -28.78
N THR A 46 -4.46 30.52 -27.45
CA THR A 46 -4.81 29.39 -26.58
C THR A 46 -6.24 28.90 -26.81
N ALA A 47 -7.19 29.80 -27.01
CA ALA A 47 -8.56 29.44 -27.36
C ALA A 47 -8.63 28.69 -28.70
N GLY A 48 -7.88 29.12 -29.71
CA GLY A 48 -7.76 28.43 -31.00
C GLY A 48 -7.19 27.02 -30.89
N LEU A 49 -6.18 26.81 -30.03
CA LEU A 49 -5.64 25.47 -29.77
C LEU A 49 -6.68 24.55 -29.11
N LYS A 50 -7.45 25.06 -28.14
CA LYS A 50 -8.56 24.30 -27.51
C LYS A 50 -9.64 23.95 -28.53
N GLU A 51 -10.00 24.88 -29.41
CA GLU A 51 -11.00 24.64 -30.47
C GLU A 51 -10.52 23.59 -31.47
N LEU A 52 -9.24 23.63 -31.87
CA LEU A 52 -8.64 22.61 -32.74
C LEU A 52 -8.74 21.21 -32.12
N ILE A 53 -8.34 21.06 -30.86
CA ILE A 53 -8.44 19.78 -30.13
C ILE A 53 -9.90 19.32 -30.08
N ALA A 54 -10.82 20.21 -29.67
CA ALA A 54 -12.23 19.89 -29.55
C ALA A 54 -12.84 19.44 -30.89
N ASN A 55 -12.44 20.05 -32.00
CA ASN A 55 -12.89 19.67 -33.34
C ASN A 55 -12.34 18.29 -33.75
N ASN A 56 -11.06 18.01 -33.48
CA ASN A 56 -10.43 16.73 -33.81
C ASN A 56 -11.07 15.54 -33.07
N ILE A 57 -11.52 15.75 -31.83
CA ILE A 57 -12.09 14.67 -31.00
C ILE A 57 -13.62 14.59 -31.04
N LYS A 58 -14.30 15.53 -31.71
CA LYS A 58 -15.75 15.71 -31.63
C LYS A 58 -16.54 14.44 -31.96
N GLU A 59 -16.17 13.76 -33.06
CA GLU A 59 -16.85 12.54 -33.49
C GLU A 59 -16.80 11.44 -32.42
N HIS A 60 -15.65 11.27 -31.78
CA HIS A 60 -15.44 10.25 -30.75
C HIS A 60 -16.16 10.63 -29.44
N GLU A 61 -16.13 11.90 -29.04
CA GLU A 61 -16.88 12.38 -27.88
C GLU A 61 -18.40 12.22 -28.06
N ASP A 62 -18.94 12.61 -29.23
CA ASP A 62 -20.37 12.43 -29.56
C ASP A 62 -20.75 10.94 -29.50
N LYS A 63 -19.89 10.05 -30.01
CA LYS A 63 -20.11 8.60 -29.95
C LYS A 63 -20.01 8.03 -28.54
N ILE A 64 -19.07 8.48 -27.71
CA ILE A 64 -18.97 8.07 -26.30
C ILE A 64 -20.24 8.48 -25.53
N VAL A 65 -20.76 9.68 -25.75
CA VAL A 65 -22.01 10.16 -25.14
C VAL A 65 -23.19 9.27 -25.58
N GLU A 66 -23.27 8.93 -26.86
CA GLU A 66 -24.29 8.02 -27.39
C GLU A 66 -24.23 6.64 -26.73
N LEU A 67 -23.04 6.02 -26.67
CA LEU A 67 -22.84 4.70 -26.07
C LEU A 67 -23.19 4.69 -24.58
N ARG A 68 -22.77 5.71 -23.82
CA ARG A 68 -23.12 5.85 -22.40
C ARG A 68 -24.62 6.03 -22.18
N SER A 69 -25.31 6.73 -23.07
CA SER A 69 -26.76 6.85 -23.00
C SER A 69 -27.45 5.50 -23.19
N LYS A 70 -26.94 4.61 -24.06
CA LYS A 70 -27.51 3.27 -24.27
C LYS A 70 -27.43 2.40 -23.01
N LEU A 71 -26.38 2.57 -22.20
CA LEU A 71 -26.19 1.84 -20.93
C LEU A 71 -27.22 2.17 -19.85
N THR A 72 -27.96 3.28 -20.00
CA THR A 72 -29.03 3.66 -19.04
C THR A 72 -30.36 2.95 -19.29
N ASN A 73 -30.50 2.25 -20.42
CA ASN A 73 -31.70 1.49 -20.76
C ASN A 73 -31.64 0.06 -20.21
N ASP A 74 -32.80 -0.58 -20.12
CA ASP A 74 -32.89 -2.02 -19.83
C ASP A 74 -32.45 -2.80 -21.07
N ILE A 75 -31.21 -3.31 -21.04
CA ILE A 75 -30.55 -4.01 -22.14
C ILE A 75 -30.03 -5.36 -21.64
N SER A 76 -29.88 -6.31 -22.56
CA SER A 76 -29.34 -7.63 -22.22
C SER A 76 -27.88 -7.54 -21.74
N HIS A 77 -27.43 -8.56 -21.02
CA HIS A 77 -26.05 -8.63 -20.53
C HIS A 77 -25.03 -8.63 -21.68
N ASP A 78 -25.34 -9.31 -22.79
CA ASP A 78 -24.45 -9.40 -23.95
C ASP A 78 -24.34 -8.05 -24.67
N GLU A 79 -25.47 -7.37 -24.91
CA GLU A 79 -25.46 -6.01 -25.49
C GLU A 79 -24.71 -5.01 -24.60
N ARG A 80 -24.84 -5.14 -23.27
CA ARG A 80 -24.10 -4.31 -22.32
C ARG A 80 -22.60 -4.51 -22.45
N LYS A 81 -22.14 -5.76 -22.58
CA LYS A 81 -20.73 -6.07 -22.78
C LYS A 81 -20.20 -5.49 -24.08
N ASP A 82 -20.92 -5.68 -25.19
CA ASP A 82 -20.51 -5.15 -26.50
C ASP A 82 -20.38 -3.62 -26.48
N ILE A 83 -21.29 -2.91 -25.78
CA ILE A 83 -21.22 -1.46 -25.61
C ILE A 83 -19.99 -1.06 -24.78
N TYR A 84 -19.63 -1.80 -23.74
CA TYR A 84 -18.42 -1.49 -22.96
C TYR A 84 -17.15 -1.68 -23.79
N ASP A 85 -17.07 -2.75 -24.58
CA ASP A 85 -15.92 -3.02 -25.46
C ASP A 85 -15.80 -1.92 -26.55
N GLU A 86 -16.92 -1.47 -27.12
CA GLU A 86 -16.93 -0.36 -28.09
C GLU A 86 -16.57 0.98 -27.43
N LEU A 87 -17.01 1.21 -26.19
CA LEU A 87 -16.70 2.43 -25.44
C LEU A 87 -15.21 2.51 -25.11
N GLU A 88 -14.61 1.43 -24.64
CA GLU A 88 -13.16 1.36 -24.37
C GLU A 88 -12.37 1.64 -25.65
N LYS A 89 -12.73 0.99 -26.76
CA LYS A 89 -12.10 1.24 -28.05
C LYS A 89 -12.21 2.71 -28.48
N THR A 90 -13.40 3.29 -28.41
CA THR A 90 -13.64 4.69 -28.83
C THR A 90 -12.88 5.67 -27.93
N GLU A 91 -12.79 5.39 -26.63
CA GLU A 91 -12.01 6.20 -25.69
C GLU A 91 -10.50 6.16 -25.99
N ASN A 92 -9.96 4.99 -26.32
CA ASN A 92 -8.56 4.84 -26.71
C ASN A 92 -8.25 5.58 -28.03
N GLU A 93 -9.08 5.40 -29.07
CA GLU A 93 -8.92 6.10 -30.35
C GLU A 93 -8.97 7.64 -30.17
N ARG A 94 -9.87 8.14 -29.30
CA ARG A 94 -9.90 9.56 -28.94
C ARG A 94 -8.60 10.01 -28.30
N ASP A 95 -8.08 9.24 -27.35
CA ASP A 95 -6.88 9.62 -26.61
C ASP A 95 -5.63 9.62 -27.50
N ASP A 96 -5.54 8.70 -28.47
CA ASP A 96 -4.50 8.71 -29.51
C ASP A 96 -4.57 9.99 -30.36
N ILE A 97 -5.78 10.40 -30.78
CA ILE A 97 -5.98 11.66 -31.52
C ILE A 97 -5.59 12.88 -30.67
N ILE A 98 -5.90 12.85 -29.37
CA ILE A 98 -5.47 13.90 -28.44
C ILE A 98 -3.94 13.98 -28.43
N GLU A 99 -3.25 12.86 -28.21
CA GLU A 99 -1.79 12.84 -28.13
C GLU A 99 -1.13 13.32 -29.44
N ASP A 100 -1.62 12.87 -30.60
CA ASP A 100 -1.14 13.32 -31.90
C ASP A 100 -1.35 14.83 -32.09
N THR A 101 -2.53 15.34 -31.73
CA THR A 101 -2.83 16.77 -31.80
C THR A 101 -1.95 17.57 -30.84
N LEU A 102 -1.72 17.07 -29.62
CA LEU A 102 -0.85 17.72 -28.63
C LEU A 102 0.60 17.80 -29.12
N ASN A 103 1.10 16.75 -29.77
CA ASN A 103 2.44 16.74 -30.38
C ASN A 103 2.55 17.77 -31.52
N GLU A 104 1.52 17.89 -32.36
CA GLU A 104 1.46 18.87 -33.45
C GLU A 104 1.51 20.31 -32.92
N ILE A 105 0.70 20.63 -31.91
CA ILE A 105 0.60 21.99 -31.38
C ILE A 105 1.68 22.33 -30.34
N LEU A 106 2.49 21.37 -29.93
CA LEU A 106 3.50 21.53 -28.87
C LEU A 106 4.39 22.75 -29.08
N PRO A 107 4.96 23.00 -30.29
CA PRO A 107 5.86 24.13 -30.48
C PRO A 107 5.17 25.47 -30.22
N GLU A 108 3.94 25.63 -30.72
CA GLU A 108 3.15 26.84 -30.51
C GLU A 108 2.73 26.99 -29.03
N ALA A 109 2.27 25.91 -28.39
CA ALA A 109 1.85 25.92 -26.99
C ALA A 109 3.00 26.28 -26.04
N PHE A 110 4.19 25.73 -26.25
CA PHE A 110 5.38 26.05 -25.45
C PHE A 110 5.84 27.50 -25.67
N ALA A 111 5.74 28.00 -26.90
CA ALA A 111 6.01 29.40 -27.21
C ALA A 111 5.02 30.35 -26.52
N ILE A 112 3.73 29.98 -26.41
CA ILE A 112 2.72 30.73 -25.66
C ILE A 112 3.11 30.82 -24.18
N VAL A 113 3.49 29.70 -23.56
CA VAL A 113 3.95 29.70 -22.15
C VAL A 113 5.19 30.56 -21.99
N LYS A 114 6.19 30.41 -22.87
CA LYS A 114 7.42 31.22 -22.84
C LYS A 114 7.15 32.72 -22.96
N ASP A 115 6.27 33.14 -23.87
CA ASP A 115 5.87 34.54 -24.03
C ASP A 115 5.05 35.05 -22.83
N THR A 116 4.24 34.20 -22.23
CA THR A 116 3.49 34.51 -21.00
C THR A 116 4.45 34.79 -19.85
N CYS A 117 5.45 33.94 -19.65
CA CYS A 117 6.50 34.15 -18.65
C CYS A 117 7.23 35.49 -18.86
N ARG A 118 7.55 35.86 -20.11
CA ARG A 118 8.12 37.18 -20.44
C ARG A 118 7.18 38.33 -20.07
N ARG A 119 5.88 38.22 -20.34
CA ARG A 119 4.88 39.27 -20.02
C ARG A 119 4.60 39.41 -18.53
N LEU A 120 4.83 38.34 -17.76
CA LEU A 120 4.71 38.36 -16.30
C LEU A 120 5.94 38.97 -15.63
N CYS A 121 7.07 39.15 -16.32
CA CYS A 121 8.25 39.79 -15.74
C CYS A 121 7.93 41.17 -15.16
N GLY A 122 8.44 41.45 -13.95
CA GLY A 122 8.14 42.66 -13.19
C GLY A 122 6.82 42.64 -12.42
N LYS A 123 5.99 41.59 -12.55
CA LYS A 123 4.79 41.41 -11.71
C LYS A 123 5.14 40.70 -10.40
N GLU A 124 4.29 40.90 -9.40
CA GLU A 124 4.42 40.30 -8.08
C GLU A 124 3.09 39.78 -7.57
N TRP A 125 3.10 38.65 -6.87
CA TRP A 125 1.93 38.11 -6.18
C TRP A 125 2.34 37.33 -4.93
N THR A 126 1.36 36.81 -4.21
CA THR A 126 1.60 35.99 -3.00
C THR A 126 1.51 34.52 -3.35
N ALA A 127 2.51 33.74 -2.94
CA ALA A 127 2.53 32.28 -3.03
C ALA A 127 2.96 31.67 -1.68
N ALA A 128 2.14 30.77 -1.14
CA ALA A 128 2.24 30.20 0.20
C ALA A 128 2.51 31.24 1.31
N GLY A 129 1.88 32.42 1.20
CA GLY A 129 2.02 33.52 2.16
C GLY A 129 3.29 34.36 2.00
N GLN A 130 4.13 34.08 1.00
CA GLN A 130 5.32 34.87 0.67
C GLN A 130 5.09 35.67 -0.61
N ARG A 131 5.59 36.91 -0.63
CA ARG A 131 5.53 37.76 -1.83
C ARG A 131 6.65 37.36 -2.78
N VAL A 132 6.29 36.98 -4.00
CA VAL A 132 7.20 36.55 -5.06
C VAL A 132 7.18 37.57 -6.18
N GLN A 133 8.34 37.89 -6.73
CA GLN A 133 8.50 38.67 -7.95
C GLN A 133 8.82 37.72 -9.10
N TRP A 134 8.13 37.89 -10.23
CA TRP A 134 8.38 37.10 -11.42
C TRP A 134 9.44 37.77 -12.29
N GLU A 135 10.56 37.07 -12.51
CA GLU A 135 11.67 37.53 -13.36
C GLU A 135 12.24 36.35 -14.17
N MET A 136 11.36 35.44 -14.60
CA MET A 136 11.77 34.17 -15.22
C MET A 136 11.23 34.06 -16.64
N ILE A 137 12.12 33.74 -17.59
CA ILE A 137 11.78 33.37 -18.97
C ILE A 137 12.44 32.02 -19.24
N PRO A 138 11.70 31.00 -19.70
CA PRO A 138 12.26 29.67 -19.94
C PRO A 138 13.47 29.66 -20.89
N PHE A 139 14.56 29.01 -20.46
CA PHE A 139 15.74 28.70 -21.28
C PHE A 139 15.48 27.51 -22.20
N ASP A 140 16.31 27.36 -23.23
CA ASP A 140 16.19 26.26 -24.19
C ASP A 140 16.31 24.88 -23.53
N VAL A 141 17.20 24.72 -22.55
CA VAL A 141 17.30 23.47 -21.77
C VAL A 141 16.02 23.15 -20.99
N GLN A 142 15.28 24.18 -20.57
CA GLN A 142 13.99 24.01 -19.89
C GLN A 142 12.90 23.62 -20.88
N LEU A 143 12.93 24.14 -22.12
CA LEU A 143 12.05 23.67 -23.20
C LEU A 143 12.26 22.17 -23.47
N ILE A 144 13.52 21.73 -23.50
CA ILE A 144 13.88 20.31 -23.67
C ILE A 144 13.32 19.47 -22.52
N GLY A 145 13.53 19.89 -21.26
CA GLY A 145 12.95 19.22 -20.10
C GLY A 145 11.42 19.12 -20.19
N GLY A 146 10.73 20.18 -20.63
CA GLY A 146 9.28 20.19 -20.80
C GLY A 146 8.80 19.20 -21.86
N MET A 147 9.53 19.06 -22.97
CA MET A 147 9.24 18.08 -24.02
C MET A 147 9.44 16.65 -23.54
N VAL A 148 10.52 16.39 -22.79
CA VAL A 148 10.77 15.08 -22.16
C VAL A 148 9.63 14.70 -21.22
N LEU A 149 9.16 15.63 -20.40
CA LEU A 149 7.99 15.40 -19.54
C LEU A 149 6.74 15.09 -20.36
N HIS A 150 6.47 15.84 -21.43
CA HIS A 150 5.31 15.58 -22.30
C HIS A 150 5.34 14.18 -22.91
N GLN A 151 6.52 13.68 -23.28
CA GLN A 151 6.74 12.34 -23.82
C GLN A 151 6.53 11.19 -22.80
N GLY A 152 6.16 11.49 -21.55
CA GLY A 152 5.98 10.47 -20.52
C GLY A 152 7.31 9.89 -20.02
N LYS A 153 8.35 10.73 -19.94
CA LYS A 153 9.69 10.34 -19.48
C LYS A 153 10.10 11.09 -18.22
N ILE A 154 11.25 10.72 -17.67
CA ILE A 154 11.88 11.43 -16.57
C ILE A 154 12.89 12.44 -17.12
N ALA A 155 12.69 13.72 -16.80
CA ALA A 155 13.66 14.77 -17.07
C ALA A 155 14.60 14.93 -15.87
N GLU A 156 15.83 14.45 -16.00
CA GLU A 156 16.87 14.72 -15.00
C GLU A 156 17.48 16.10 -15.27
N MET A 157 17.28 17.01 -14.32
CA MET A 157 17.78 18.38 -14.39
C MET A 157 18.44 18.74 -13.07
N ALA A 158 19.68 19.21 -13.14
CA ALA A 158 20.44 19.61 -11.96
C ALA A 158 19.67 20.63 -11.09
N THR A 159 19.85 20.55 -9.78
CA THR A 159 19.23 21.48 -8.83
C THR A 159 19.57 22.93 -9.19
N GLY A 160 18.54 23.76 -9.36
CA GLY A 160 18.69 25.16 -9.77
C GLY A 160 18.37 25.42 -11.25
N GLU A 161 18.22 24.39 -12.09
CA GLU A 161 17.81 24.54 -13.50
C GLU A 161 16.31 24.89 -13.67
N GLY A 162 15.55 25.04 -12.57
CA GLY A 162 14.17 25.54 -12.59
C GLY A 162 13.10 24.49 -12.90
N LYS A 163 13.22 23.28 -12.31
CA LYS A 163 12.27 22.16 -12.46
C LYS A 163 10.79 22.57 -12.33
N THR A 164 10.45 23.37 -11.33
CA THR A 164 9.08 23.89 -11.13
C THR A 164 8.56 24.68 -12.35
N LEU A 165 9.41 25.53 -12.95
CA LEU A 165 9.06 26.28 -14.16
C LEU A 165 8.97 25.36 -15.39
N VAL A 166 9.86 24.38 -15.49
CA VAL A 166 9.87 23.39 -16.58
C VAL A 166 8.54 22.65 -16.66
N GLY A 167 7.98 22.25 -15.52
CA GLY A 167 6.69 21.59 -15.45
C GLY A 167 5.53 22.39 -16.04
N THR A 168 5.61 23.73 -16.09
CA THR A 168 4.47 24.55 -16.56
C THR A 168 4.13 24.34 -18.03
N MET A 169 5.10 24.03 -18.87
CA MET A 169 4.91 23.83 -20.31
C MET A 169 4.10 22.57 -20.64
N PRO A 170 4.49 21.35 -20.17
CA PRO A 170 3.68 20.17 -20.37
C PRO A 170 2.35 20.24 -19.61
N GLN A 171 2.29 20.89 -18.43
CA GLN A 171 1.01 21.09 -17.73
C GLN A 171 0.04 21.92 -18.57
N PHE A 172 0.48 23.05 -19.12
CA PHE A 172 -0.34 23.90 -19.98
C PHE A 172 -0.86 23.12 -21.19
N LEU A 173 0.04 22.45 -21.92
CA LEU A 173 -0.30 21.69 -23.13
C LEU A 173 -1.32 20.58 -22.84
N ASN A 174 -1.04 19.73 -21.83
CA ASN A 174 -1.87 18.55 -21.54
C ASN A 174 -3.16 18.90 -20.77
N ALA A 175 -3.31 20.15 -20.30
CA ALA A 175 -4.54 20.67 -19.73
C ALA A 175 -5.54 21.15 -20.81
N LEU A 176 -5.09 21.48 -22.02
CA LEU A 176 -5.96 22.00 -23.09
C LEU A 176 -7.14 21.09 -23.46
N PRO A 177 -7.04 19.75 -23.44
CA PRO A 177 -8.17 18.85 -23.68
C PRO A 177 -9.22 18.81 -22.54
N GLY A 178 -8.96 19.45 -21.39
CA GLY A 178 -9.87 19.49 -20.24
C GLY A 178 -10.00 18.18 -19.46
N LYS A 179 -9.10 17.21 -19.70
CA LYS A 179 -9.09 15.88 -19.04
C LYS A 179 -8.40 15.88 -17.66
N GLY A 180 -7.77 16.99 -17.27
CA GLY A 180 -7.09 17.15 -15.99
C GLY A 180 -5.61 16.74 -16.02
N VAL A 181 -4.78 17.46 -15.26
CA VAL A 181 -3.36 17.16 -15.06
C VAL A 181 -3.05 17.21 -13.56
N HIS A 182 -2.42 16.16 -13.03
CA HIS A 182 -2.04 16.06 -11.61
C HIS A 182 -0.54 16.28 -11.42
N ILE A 183 -0.18 17.18 -10.50
CA ILE A 183 1.21 17.50 -10.18
C ILE A 183 1.44 17.02 -8.76
N ILE A 184 2.33 16.06 -8.64
CA ILE A 184 2.66 15.43 -7.38
C ILE A 184 3.94 16.07 -6.85
N THR A 185 3.86 16.60 -5.64
CA THR A 185 5.00 17.17 -4.90
C THR A 185 5.22 16.38 -3.62
N VAL A 186 6.38 16.57 -2.98
CA VAL A 186 6.75 15.82 -1.77
C VAL A 186 6.00 16.25 -0.49
N ASN A 187 5.37 17.44 -0.47
CA ASN A 187 4.59 17.90 0.67
C ASN A 187 3.58 19.02 0.32
N ASP A 188 2.58 19.19 1.19
CA ASP A 188 1.48 20.16 1.05
C ASP A 188 1.96 21.61 0.90
N TYR A 189 3.07 22.00 1.53
CA TYR A 189 3.61 23.35 1.39
C TYR A 189 4.11 23.61 -0.03
N LEU A 190 4.84 22.66 -0.63
CA LEU A 190 5.29 22.77 -2.02
C LEU A 190 4.11 22.73 -2.99
N ALA A 191 3.15 21.82 -2.80
CA ALA A 191 1.93 21.77 -3.61
C ALA A 191 1.22 23.14 -3.62
N LYS A 192 1.00 23.72 -2.45
CA LYS A 192 0.37 25.03 -2.31
C LYS A 192 1.22 26.14 -2.94
N ARG A 193 2.50 26.23 -2.59
CA ARG A 193 3.42 27.24 -3.11
C ARG A 193 3.44 27.21 -4.64
N ASP A 194 3.59 26.05 -5.24
CA ASP A 194 3.79 25.92 -6.68
C ASP A 194 2.49 26.13 -7.45
N SER A 195 1.34 25.69 -6.90
CA SER A 195 0.02 25.99 -7.47
C SER A 195 -0.29 27.50 -7.50
N GLU A 196 0.09 28.25 -6.45
CA GLU A 196 -0.10 29.69 -6.36
C GLU A 196 0.96 30.46 -7.16
N TRP A 197 2.20 29.96 -7.18
CA TRP A 197 3.30 30.60 -7.87
C TRP A 197 3.20 30.44 -9.38
N MET A 198 3.14 29.20 -9.89
CA MET A 198 3.04 28.94 -11.33
C MET A 198 1.62 29.17 -11.86
N GLY A 199 0.61 29.14 -10.99
CA GLY A 199 -0.80 29.24 -11.36
C GLY A 199 -1.16 30.48 -12.17
N GLU A 200 -0.45 31.60 -12.00
CA GLU A 200 -0.70 32.82 -12.75
C GLU A 200 -0.42 32.68 -14.26
N ILE A 201 0.48 31.76 -14.67
CA ILE A 201 0.68 31.42 -16.08
C ILE A 201 -0.59 30.81 -16.66
N PHE A 202 -1.20 29.87 -15.94
CA PHE A 202 -2.39 29.15 -16.40
C PHE A 202 -3.63 30.05 -16.37
N LYS A 203 -3.81 30.82 -15.29
CA LYS A 203 -4.92 31.79 -15.15
C LYS A 203 -4.87 32.88 -16.22
N PHE A 204 -3.68 33.30 -16.65
CA PHE A 204 -3.53 34.25 -17.77
C PHE A 204 -4.25 33.75 -19.03
N HIS A 205 -4.35 32.43 -19.22
CA HIS A 205 -5.00 31.76 -20.35
C HIS A 205 -6.38 31.16 -20.02
N GLY A 206 -6.95 31.51 -18.87
CA GLY A 206 -8.26 31.02 -18.45
C GLY A 206 -8.28 29.53 -18.09
N LEU A 207 -7.14 28.94 -17.75
CA LEU A 207 -7.06 27.61 -17.14
C LEU A 207 -7.19 27.72 -15.62
N SER A 208 -7.92 26.79 -15.04
CA SER A 208 -8.17 26.68 -13.61
C SER A 208 -7.11 25.82 -12.91
N VAL A 209 -6.76 26.19 -11.68
CA VAL A 209 -5.72 25.53 -10.89
C VAL A 209 -6.26 25.23 -9.50
N GLY A 210 -6.26 23.95 -9.14
CA GLY A 210 -6.65 23.44 -7.83
C GLY A 210 -5.44 22.95 -7.04
N VAL A 211 -5.60 22.85 -5.73
CA VAL A 211 -4.64 22.21 -4.83
C VAL A 211 -5.39 21.32 -3.84
N ILE A 212 -4.86 20.13 -3.59
CA ILE A 212 -5.35 19.19 -2.59
C ILE A 212 -4.41 19.23 -1.39
N LEU A 213 -4.98 19.46 -0.21
CA LEU A 213 -4.30 19.54 1.08
C LEU A 213 -5.01 18.63 2.09
N ASN A 214 -4.27 18.16 3.09
CA ASN A 214 -4.77 17.19 4.06
C ASN A 214 -6.01 17.63 4.87
N ASP A 215 -6.21 18.94 5.07
CA ASP A 215 -7.28 19.53 5.88
C ASP A 215 -8.58 19.84 5.10
N MET A 216 -8.64 19.44 3.84
CA MET A 216 -9.78 19.70 2.96
C MET A 216 -10.90 18.66 3.13
N ASP A 217 -12.14 19.17 3.21
CA ASP A 217 -13.36 18.38 3.08
C ASP A 217 -13.60 17.91 1.63
N ASN A 218 -14.54 16.97 1.45
CA ASN A 218 -14.83 16.38 0.15
C ASN A 218 -15.42 17.38 -0.87
N ASP A 219 -16.05 18.46 -0.42
CA ASP A 219 -16.64 19.46 -1.32
C ASP A 219 -15.53 20.30 -1.96
N LYS A 220 -14.59 20.78 -1.15
CA LYS A 220 -13.39 21.50 -1.63
C LYS A 220 -12.50 20.60 -2.48
N ARG A 221 -12.36 19.32 -2.14
CA ARG A 221 -11.61 18.35 -2.97
C ARG A 221 -12.25 18.20 -4.34
N ARG A 222 -13.58 18.07 -4.44
CA ARG A 222 -14.30 18.04 -5.72
C ARG A 222 -14.08 19.29 -6.55
N GLU A 223 -14.13 20.47 -5.94
CA GLU A 223 -13.84 21.74 -6.61
C GLU A 223 -12.40 21.79 -7.14
N ALA A 224 -11.42 21.34 -6.34
CA ALA A 224 -10.03 21.29 -6.74
C ALA A 224 -9.79 20.27 -7.88
N TYR A 225 -10.34 19.05 -7.79
CA TYR A 225 -10.24 18.04 -8.85
C TYR A 225 -10.95 18.44 -10.14
N ALA A 226 -11.97 19.30 -10.07
CA ALA A 226 -12.64 19.84 -11.24
C ALA A 226 -11.77 20.84 -12.04
N CYS A 227 -10.69 21.36 -11.45
CA CYS A 227 -9.77 22.27 -12.13
C CYS A 227 -8.97 21.55 -13.23
N ASP A 228 -8.51 22.30 -14.23
CA ASP A 228 -7.72 21.80 -15.36
C ASP A 228 -6.37 21.22 -14.90
N ILE A 229 -5.78 21.82 -13.86
CA ILE A 229 -4.51 21.44 -13.26
C ILE A 229 -4.69 21.33 -11.75
N VAL A 230 -4.20 20.24 -11.14
CA VAL A 230 -4.36 19.96 -9.72
C VAL A 230 -3.02 19.62 -9.10
N TYR A 231 -2.61 20.36 -8.09
CA TYR A 231 -1.41 20.09 -7.29
C TYR A 231 -1.77 19.30 -6.03
N GLY A 232 -0.88 18.44 -5.56
CA GLY A 232 -1.05 17.70 -4.32
C GLY A 232 0.15 16.83 -3.99
N THR A 233 -0.01 15.97 -2.99
CA THR A 233 0.98 14.94 -2.65
C THR A 233 0.48 13.56 -3.08
N ASN A 234 1.41 12.63 -3.26
CA ASN A 234 1.12 11.22 -3.56
C ASN A 234 0.14 10.61 -2.54
N ASN A 235 0.30 10.95 -1.26
CA ASN A 235 -0.58 10.50 -0.18
C ASN A 235 -2.00 11.01 -0.38
N GLU A 236 -2.19 12.31 -0.60
CA GLU A 236 -3.53 12.88 -0.77
C GLU A 236 -4.25 12.28 -1.98
N PHE A 237 -3.57 12.23 -3.12
CA PHE A 237 -4.07 11.63 -4.35
C PHE A 237 -4.42 10.14 -4.18
N GLY A 238 -3.53 9.36 -3.57
CA GLY A 238 -3.75 7.93 -3.38
C GLY A 238 -4.83 7.61 -2.34
N PHE A 239 -4.92 8.37 -1.25
CA PHE A 239 -6.00 8.20 -0.26
C PHE A 239 -7.35 8.66 -0.78
N ASP A 240 -7.43 9.71 -1.60
CA ASP A 240 -8.68 10.09 -2.27
C ASP A 240 -9.14 8.98 -3.23
N TYR A 241 -8.20 8.35 -3.96
CA TYR A 241 -8.52 7.18 -4.77
C TYR A 241 -9.08 6.02 -3.93
N LEU A 242 -8.43 5.68 -2.81
CA LEU A 242 -8.92 4.62 -1.92
C LEU A 242 -10.30 4.96 -1.35
N ARG A 243 -10.53 6.21 -0.91
CA ARG A 243 -11.82 6.68 -0.40
C ARG A 243 -12.91 6.63 -1.47
N ASP A 244 -12.60 7.04 -2.69
CA ASP A 244 -13.54 7.00 -3.83
C ASP A 244 -13.96 5.57 -4.18
N ASN A 245 -13.12 4.57 -3.94
CA ASN A 245 -13.48 3.15 -4.13
C ASN A 245 -14.24 2.56 -2.94
N MET A 246 -14.43 3.32 -1.86
CA MET A 246 -15.21 2.92 -0.68
C MET A 246 -16.56 3.64 -0.59
N VAL A 247 -16.85 4.63 -1.43
CA VAL A 247 -18.15 5.32 -1.43
C VAL A 247 -19.24 4.47 -2.08
N VAL A 248 -20.46 4.55 -1.53
CA VAL A 248 -21.62 3.79 -2.03
C VAL A 248 -22.29 4.46 -3.24
N ASP A 249 -22.18 5.78 -3.35
CA ASP A 249 -22.83 6.57 -4.40
C ASP A 249 -21.79 7.46 -5.10
N LYS A 250 -21.80 7.43 -6.43
CA LYS A 250 -20.88 8.15 -7.31
C LYS A 250 -20.80 9.65 -7.01
N LYS A 251 -21.88 10.26 -6.50
CA LYS A 251 -21.90 11.69 -6.16
C LYS A 251 -20.93 12.07 -5.03
N PHE A 252 -20.47 11.10 -4.23
CA PHE A 252 -19.53 11.31 -3.15
C PHE A 252 -18.06 11.12 -3.57
N MET A 253 -17.81 10.68 -4.80
CA MET A 253 -16.45 10.61 -5.33
C MET A 253 -15.88 12.02 -5.51
N VAL A 254 -14.60 12.18 -5.21
CA VAL A 254 -13.90 13.47 -5.34
C VAL A 254 -13.08 13.58 -6.62
N GLN A 255 -12.51 12.47 -7.11
CA GLN A 255 -11.67 12.44 -8.30
C GLN A 255 -12.49 12.29 -9.59
N ARG A 256 -11.89 12.68 -10.72
CA ARG A 256 -12.52 12.58 -12.07
C ARG A 256 -11.75 11.73 -13.10
N GLY A 257 -10.74 10.99 -12.66
CA GLY A 257 -9.91 10.09 -13.49
C GLY A 257 -8.42 10.35 -13.38
N HIS A 258 -7.62 9.51 -14.06
CA HIS A 258 -6.15 9.54 -14.02
C HIS A 258 -5.60 9.76 -15.43
N ASN A 259 -5.58 11.03 -15.88
CA ASN A 259 -5.21 11.36 -17.26
C ASN A 259 -3.69 11.51 -17.43
N TYR A 260 -3.11 12.55 -16.83
CA TYR A 260 -1.68 12.81 -16.88
C TYR A 260 -1.15 13.19 -15.50
N ALA A 261 -0.07 12.54 -15.06
CA ALA A 261 0.63 12.86 -13.82
C ALA A 261 2.08 13.28 -14.10
N ILE A 262 2.51 14.35 -13.44
CA ILE A 262 3.92 14.74 -13.36
C ILE A 262 4.35 14.67 -11.90
N VAL A 263 5.37 13.86 -11.62
CA VAL A 263 5.92 13.68 -10.28
C VAL A 263 7.19 14.52 -10.12
N ASP A 264 7.16 15.51 -9.24
CA ASP A 264 8.36 16.25 -8.81
C ASP A 264 9.12 15.45 -7.75
N GLU A 265 10.45 15.49 -7.81
CA GLU A 265 11.37 14.61 -7.09
C GLU A 265 10.94 13.13 -7.21
N VAL A 266 10.85 12.66 -8.46
CA VAL A 266 10.33 11.34 -8.81
C VAL A 266 11.06 10.17 -8.14
N ASP A 267 12.36 10.31 -7.86
CA ASP A 267 13.16 9.36 -7.08
C ASP A 267 12.66 9.24 -5.64
N SER A 268 12.38 10.36 -4.99
CA SER A 268 11.83 10.38 -3.63
C SER A 268 10.45 9.69 -3.57
N VAL A 269 9.58 9.96 -4.55
CA VAL A 269 8.19 9.48 -4.52
C VAL A 269 8.07 8.03 -5.02
N LEU A 270 8.66 7.71 -6.18
CA LEU A 270 8.45 6.42 -6.85
C LEU A 270 9.43 5.32 -6.45
N ILE A 271 10.54 5.67 -5.78
CA ILE A 271 11.51 4.71 -5.25
C ILE A 271 11.46 4.70 -3.71
N ASP A 272 11.76 5.83 -3.07
CA ASP A 272 11.91 5.87 -1.62
C ASP A 272 10.61 5.66 -0.85
N GLU A 273 9.53 6.35 -1.25
CA GLU A 273 8.21 6.23 -0.61
C GLU A 273 7.40 5.03 -1.10
N ALA A 274 7.71 4.50 -2.28
CA ALA A 274 7.00 3.36 -2.87
C ALA A 274 7.16 2.03 -2.10
N ARG A 275 8.05 1.98 -1.09
CA ARG A 275 8.29 0.82 -0.22
C ARG A 275 7.10 0.49 0.68
N THR A 276 6.25 1.46 0.99
CA THR A 276 5.08 1.26 1.87
C THR A 276 3.79 1.51 1.11
N PRO A 277 2.82 0.57 1.13
CA PRO A 277 1.52 0.80 0.52
C PRO A 277 0.71 1.83 1.32
N LEU A 278 -0.23 2.48 0.64
CA LEU A 278 -1.27 3.28 1.26
C LEU A 278 -2.36 2.35 1.79
N ILE A 279 -2.73 2.51 3.06
CA ILE A 279 -3.67 1.61 3.76
C ILE A 279 -4.71 2.45 4.48
N ILE A 280 -6.00 2.18 4.23
CA ILE A 280 -7.10 2.63 5.08
C ILE A 280 -7.48 1.47 5.98
N SER A 281 -7.35 1.69 7.30
CA SER A 281 -7.80 0.73 8.31
C SER A 281 -9.04 1.26 9.03
N GLY A 282 -9.96 0.36 9.35
CA GLY A 282 -11.17 0.66 10.12
C GLY A 282 -11.25 -0.19 11.38
N ALA A 283 -11.93 0.34 12.41
CA ALA A 283 -12.23 -0.46 13.59
C ALA A 283 -13.20 -1.58 13.24
N VAL A 284 -12.93 -2.79 13.72
CA VAL A 284 -13.89 -3.90 13.64
C VAL A 284 -14.97 -3.69 14.70
N GLU A 285 -16.25 -3.78 14.33
CA GLU A 285 -17.34 -3.79 15.30
C GLU A 285 -17.36 -5.13 16.06
N SER A 286 -16.96 -5.05 17.35
CA SER A 286 -17.12 -6.04 18.42
C SER A 286 -16.25 -7.32 18.40
N SER A 287 -15.12 -7.25 19.11
CA SER A 287 -14.45 -8.42 19.72
C SER A 287 -14.21 -8.27 21.23
N GLU A 288 -14.35 -7.06 21.79
CA GLU A 288 -14.10 -6.77 23.22
C GLU A 288 -14.88 -7.73 24.16
N HIS A 289 -16.17 -7.95 23.89
CA HIS A 289 -16.99 -8.85 24.72
C HIS A 289 -16.57 -10.32 24.67
N LYS A 290 -15.96 -10.80 23.58
CA LYS A 290 -15.65 -12.24 23.40
C LYS A 290 -14.40 -12.65 24.18
N PHE A 291 -13.37 -11.79 24.21
CA PHE A 291 -12.19 -12.04 25.04
C PHE A 291 -12.54 -12.00 26.53
N ASP A 292 -13.39 -11.07 26.97
CA ASP A 292 -13.87 -11.00 28.35
C ASP A 292 -14.65 -12.25 28.76
N GLU A 293 -15.48 -12.81 27.87
CA GLU A 293 -16.24 -14.03 28.14
C GLU A 293 -15.34 -15.29 28.16
N MET A 294 -14.45 -15.43 27.18
CA MET A 294 -13.70 -16.66 26.96
C MET A 294 -12.44 -16.75 27.82
N ASN A 295 -11.79 -15.64 28.16
CA ASN A 295 -10.54 -15.62 28.91
C ASN A 295 -10.63 -16.36 30.26
N PRO A 296 -11.66 -16.18 31.12
CA PRO A 296 -11.82 -16.96 32.35
C PRO A 296 -11.98 -18.47 32.13
N ARG A 297 -12.59 -18.88 31.01
CA ARG A 297 -12.76 -20.31 30.66
C ARG A 297 -11.42 -20.90 30.20
N VAL A 298 -10.74 -20.22 29.29
CA VAL A 298 -9.43 -20.65 28.76
C VAL A 298 -8.37 -20.67 29.87
N LYS A 299 -8.37 -19.69 30.78
CA LYS A 299 -7.47 -19.70 31.94
C LYS A 299 -7.63 -20.97 32.79
N ARG A 300 -8.87 -21.37 33.11
CA ARG A 300 -9.15 -22.62 33.85
C ARG A 300 -8.68 -23.86 33.09
N LEU A 301 -8.87 -23.89 31.76
CA LEU A 301 -8.42 -24.97 30.89
C LEU A 301 -6.88 -25.10 30.92
N VAL A 302 -6.17 -23.98 30.80
CA VAL A 302 -4.70 -23.92 30.86
C VAL A 302 -4.19 -24.38 32.23
N ASP A 303 -4.83 -23.97 33.31
CA ASP A 303 -4.45 -24.41 34.67
C ASP A 303 -4.68 -25.92 34.88
N ALA A 304 -5.77 -26.47 34.34
CA ALA A 304 -6.03 -27.90 34.32
C ALA A 304 -4.98 -28.67 33.50
N GLN A 305 -4.60 -28.14 32.32
CA GLN A 305 -3.53 -28.68 31.48
C GLN A 305 -2.18 -28.66 32.22
N LYS A 306 -1.79 -27.55 32.83
CA LYS A 306 -0.53 -27.44 33.60
C LYS A 306 -0.47 -28.46 34.73
N SER A 307 -1.59 -28.67 35.42
CA SER A 307 -1.70 -29.67 36.49
C SER A 307 -1.56 -31.10 35.96
N LEU A 308 -2.19 -31.40 34.83
CA LEU A 308 -2.06 -32.68 34.13
C LEU A 308 -0.61 -32.93 33.69
N ILE A 309 0.05 -31.93 33.08
CA ILE A 309 1.44 -32.06 32.63
C ILE A 309 2.39 -32.22 33.81
N ALA A 310 2.16 -31.53 34.94
CA ALA A 310 2.97 -31.73 36.14
C ALA A 310 2.90 -33.18 36.65
N LYS A 311 1.72 -33.81 36.59
CA LYS A 311 1.51 -35.22 36.95
C LYS A 311 2.22 -36.17 35.98
N ILE A 312 1.97 -36.03 34.67
CA ILE A 312 2.60 -36.85 33.62
C ILE A 312 4.13 -36.75 33.68
N THR A 313 4.65 -35.53 33.89
CA THR A 313 6.10 -35.29 34.02
C THR A 313 6.68 -35.98 35.27
N GLY A 314 5.92 -36.04 36.37
CA GLY A 314 6.32 -36.75 37.59
C GLY A 314 6.34 -38.27 37.43
N GLU A 315 5.39 -38.82 36.67
CA GLU A 315 5.37 -40.24 36.31
C GLU A 315 6.60 -40.60 35.48
N ALA A 316 6.92 -39.80 34.44
CA ALA A 316 8.12 -39.97 33.62
C ALA A 316 9.40 -39.90 34.46
N GLU A 317 9.55 -38.89 35.32
CA GLU A 317 10.73 -38.76 36.22
C GLU A 317 10.90 -39.98 37.13
N THR A 318 9.80 -40.51 37.68
CA THR A 318 9.84 -41.68 38.56
C THR A 318 10.38 -42.91 37.84
N ILE A 319 10.00 -43.10 36.56
CA ILE A 319 10.48 -44.21 35.75
C ILE A 319 11.95 -43.99 35.36
N ILE A 320 12.31 -42.79 34.92
CA ILE A 320 13.69 -42.45 34.51
C ILE A 320 14.66 -42.64 35.67
N ASN A 321 14.26 -42.26 36.90
CA ASN A 321 15.10 -42.41 38.10
C ASN A 321 15.34 -43.86 38.53
N LYS A 322 14.64 -44.85 37.95
CA LYS A 322 14.94 -46.28 38.17
C LYS A 322 16.22 -46.72 37.44
N GLY A 323 16.69 -45.96 36.45
CA GLY A 323 17.90 -46.29 35.68
C GLY A 323 17.84 -47.70 35.09
N ASP A 324 18.91 -48.48 35.27
CA ASP A 324 19.02 -49.86 34.76
C ASP A 324 17.99 -50.85 35.36
N ALA A 325 17.26 -50.45 36.41
CA ALA A 325 16.19 -51.25 36.99
C ALA A 325 14.83 -51.09 36.27
N ALA A 326 14.71 -50.17 35.29
CA ALA A 326 13.50 -50.01 34.50
C ALA A 326 13.39 -51.08 33.39
N SER A 327 12.20 -51.67 33.25
CA SER A 327 11.88 -52.56 32.13
C SER A 327 11.76 -51.79 30.81
N LYS A 328 11.84 -52.50 29.68
CA LYS A 328 11.68 -51.90 28.35
C LYS A 328 10.31 -51.21 28.18
N ASP A 329 9.26 -51.79 28.76
CA ASP A 329 7.90 -51.24 28.70
C ASP A 329 7.80 -49.95 29.51
N GLU A 330 8.38 -49.92 30.71
CA GLU A 330 8.47 -48.69 31.52
C GLU A 330 9.24 -47.58 30.78
N ILE A 331 10.36 -47.89 30.12
CA ILE A 331 11.12 -46.91 29.34
C ILE A 331 10.28 -46.35 28.18
N HIS A 332 9.47 -47.20 27.51
CA HIS A 332 8.55 -46.76 26.48
C HIS A 332 7.45 -45.84 27.05
N GLU A 333 6.84 -46.22 28.19
CA GLU A 333 5.85 -45.38 28.89
C GLU A 333 6.42 -44.02 29.30
N ALA A 334 7.67 -43.98 29.76
CA ALA A 334 8.38 -42.73 30.06
C ALA A 334 8.56 -41.87 28.80
N GLY A 335 8.91 -42.47 27.65
CA GLY A 335 8.99 -41.77 26.37
C GLY A 335 7.65 -41.17 25.93
N VAL A 336 6.56 -41.93 26.06
CA VAL A 336 5.19 -41.46 25.77
C VAL A 336 4.79 -40.31 26.71
N ALA A 337 5.09 -40.44 28.01
CA ALA A 337 4.81 -39.41 28.99
C ALA A 337 5.61 -38.12 28.72
N LEU A 338 6.89 -38.23 28.35
CA LEU A 338 7.72 -37.09 27.94
C LEU A 338 7.18 -36.42 26.67
N LEU A 339 6.74 -37.20 25.67
CA LEU A 339 6.13 -36.67 24.44
C LEU A 339 4.82 -35.95 24.74
N ARG A 340 3.92 -36.54 25.54
CA ARG A 340 2.67 -35.91 26.01
C ARG A 340 2.94 -34.62 26.79
N ALA A 341 3.93 -34.63 27.68
CA ALA A 341 4.32 -33.45 28.44
C ALA A 341 4.85 -32.34 27.54
N HIS A 342 5.67 -32.70 26.54
CA HIS A 342 6.24 -31.76 25.58
C HIS A 342 5.16 -31.13 24.69
N ARG A 343 4.26 -31.94 24.11
CA ARG A 343 3.13 -31.43 23.31
C ARG A 343 2.10 -30.70 24.16
N GLY A 344 1.94 -31.02 25.44
CA GLY A 344 0.91 -30.41 26.26
C GLY A 344 1.29 -29.09 26.94
N PHE A 345 2.56 -28.93 27.36
CA PHE A 345 3.07 -27.67 27.90
C PHE A 345 4.63 -27.66 27.89
N PRO A 346 5.28 -27.34 26.76
CA PRO A 346 6.73 -27.52 26.59
C PRO A 346 7.56 -26.66 27.55
N LYS A 347 7.07 -25.47 27.89
CA LYS A 347 7.69 -24.52 28.84
C LYS A 347 7.55 -24.96 30.32
N ASN A 348 7.06 -26.17 30.63
CA ASN A 348 6.96 -26.66 32.00
C ASN A 348 8.35 -26.75 32.66
N LYS A 349 8.57 -26.07 33.78
CA LYS A 349 9.88 -26.01 34.48
C LYS A 349 10.45 -27.38 34.83
N LYS A 350 9.60 -28.32 35.23
CA LYS A 350 10.02 -29.69 35.59
C LYS A 350 10.42 -30.48 34.36
N LEU A 351 9.68 -30.34 33.26
CA LEU A 351 10.01 -30.96 31.98
C LEU A 351 11.31 -30.41 31.40
N MET A 352 11.50 -29.09 31.41
CA MET A 352 12.75 -28.46 30.95
C MET A 352 13.96 -28.94 31.75
N LYS A 353 13.80 -29.16 33.07
CA LYS A 353 14.83 -29.76 33.90
C LYS A 353 15.12 -31.21 33.52
N LEU A 354 14.12 -32.02 33.17
CA LEU A 354 14.36 -33.38 32.67
C LEU A 354 15.10 -33.37 31.32
N PHE A 355 14.78 -32.41 30.45
CA PHE A 355 15.43 -32.25 29.14
C PHE A 355 16.82 -31.61 29.19
N SER A 356 17.31 -31.17 30.36
CA SER A 356 18.72 -30.81 30.50
C SER A 356 19.63 -32.03 30.36
N GLU A 357 19.11 -33.23 30.64
CA GLU A 357 19.78 -34.51 30.35
C GLU A 357 19.53 -34.92 28.89
N PRO A 358 20.58 -35.05 28.05
CA PRO A 358 20.43 -35.34 26.62
C PRO A 358 19.69 -36.65 26.33
N THR A 359 19.87 -37.66 27.18
CA THR A 359 19.25 -38.99 27.05
C THR A 359 17.71 -38.92 27.09
N ASN A 360 17.15 -38.08 27.96
CA ASN A 360 15.70 -37.90 28.09
C ASN A 360 15.13 -37.20 26.85
N LYS A 361 15.87 -36.24 26.29
CA LYS A 361 15.49 -35.56 25.04
C LYS A 361 15.52 -36.53 23.87
N THR A 362 16.54 -37.39 23.78
CA THR A 362 16.63 -38.44 22.75
C THR A 362 15.50 -39.45 22.88
N LEU A 363 15.14 -39.87 24.09
CA LEU A 363 14.03 -40.79 24.34
C LEU A 363 12.71 -40.21 23.81
N MET A 364 12.41 -38.95 24.15
CA MET A 364 11.21 -38.25 23.66
C MET A 364 11.20 -38.17 22.13
N GLN A 365 12.32 -37.80 21.49
CA GLN A 365 12.43 -37.70 20.03
C GLN A 365 12.25 -39.04 19.32
N GLN A 366 12.78 -40.13 19.91
CA GLN A 366 12.59 -41.48 19.37
C GLN A 366 11.12 -41.90 19.44
N THR A 367 10.44 -41.59 20.55
CA THR A 367 8.99 -41.79 20.67
C THR A 367 8.24 -40.92 19.66
N GLU A 368 8.58 -39.64 19.50
CA GLU A 368 7.95 -38.76 18.50
C GLU A 368 8.04 -39.37 17.08
N ILE A 369 9.22 -39.87 16.69
CA ILE A 369 9.42 -40.53 15.39
C ILE A 369 8.50 -41.75 15.24
N GLU A 370 8.29 -42.54 16.30
CA GLU A 370 7.38 -43.68 16.27
C GLU A 370 5.93 -43.25 15.95
N PHE A 371 5.44 -42.21 16.63
CA PHE A 371 4.06 -41.74 16.48
C PHE A 371 3.85 -40.92 15.20
N LEU A 372 4.92 -40.39 14.59
CA LEU A 372 4.89 -39.74 13.28
C LEU A 372 4.92 -40.74 12.10
N ARG A 373 5.26 -42.02 12.33
CA ARG A 373 5.19 -43.05 11.28
C ARG A 373 3.76 -43.19 10.76
N ASP A 374 3.64 -43.65 9.52
CA ASP A 374 2.36 -43.83 8.83
C ASP A 374 1.50 -42.56 8.79
N ASN A 375 2.15 -41.41 8.57
CA ASN A 375 1.53 -40.10 8.43
C ASN A 375 0.77 -39.66 9.71
N ALA A 376 1.39 -39.83 10.87
CA ALA A 376 0.88 -39.39 12.17
C ALA A 376 -0.48 -39.97 12.60
N LYS A 377 -0.93 -41.10 12.01
CA LYS A 377 -2.22 -41.75 12.36
C LYS A 377 -2.39 -42.10 13.84
N ARG A 378 -1.28 -42.32 14.53
CA ARG A 378 -1.24 -42.69 15.96
C ARG A 378 -1.09 -41.48 16.88
N MET A 379 -0.84 -40.28 16.36
CA MET A 379 -0.70 -39.06 17.17
C MET A 379 -1.93 -38.75 18.06
N PRO A 380 -3.18 -39.06 17.65
CA PRO A 380 -4.33 -38.93 18.56
C PRO A 380 -4.17 -39.71 19.88
N GLU A 381 -3.45 -40.85 19.89
CA GLU A 381 -3.16 -41.60 21.14
C GLU A 381 -2.37 -40.76 22.16
N ILE A 382 -1.59 -39.79 21.68
CA ILE A 382 -0.83 -38.84 22.49
C ILE A 382 -1.72 -37.66 22.87
N ASP A 383 -2.35 -37.04 21.87
CA ASP A 383 -3.03 -35.75 22.00
C ASP A 383 -4.37 -35.86 22.75
N ASP A 384 -5.15 -36.93 22.58
CA ASP A 384 -6.48 -37.09 23.21
C ASP A 384 -6.41 -37.19 24.74
N ALA A 385 -5.23 -37.50 25.30
CA ALA A 385 -5.00 -37.47 26.74
C ALA A 385 -4.98 -36.04 27.30
N LEU A 386 -4.65 -35.05 26.46
CA LEU A 386 -4.47 -33.65 26.79
C LEU A 386 -5.78 -32.87 26.64
N TYR A 387 -5.85 -31.67 27.23
CA TYR A 387 -6.94 -30.73 26.94
C TYR A 387 -6.69 -29.94 25.65
N PHE A 388 -5.43 -29.71 25.31
CA PHE A 388 -5.01 -29.15 24.04
C PHE A 388 -3.58 -29.63 23.75
N ALA A 389 -3.22 -29.67 22.47
CA ALA A 389 -1.89 -30.03 22.00
C ALA A 389 -1.23 -28.83 21.34
N ILE A 390 0.06 -28.64 21.58
CA ILE A 390 0.91 -27.57 21.04
C ILE A 390 1.87 -28.20 20.04
N ASP A 391 1.90 -27.66 18.84
CA ASP A 391 2.95 -27.92 17.87
C ASP A 391 3.85 -26.69 17.76
N GLU A 392 5.04 -26.75 18.39
CA GLU A 392 6.00 -25.64 18.36
C GLU A 392 6.57 -25.39 16.96
N LYS A 393 6.58 -26.39 16.06
CA LYS A 393 7.10 -26.23 14.69
C LYS A 393 6.07 -25.55 13.79
N ALA A 394 4.80 -25.93 13.92
CA ALA A 394 3.69 -25.32 13.19
C ALA A 394 3.16 -24.05 13.85
N HIS A 395 3.62 -23.72 15.06
CA HIS A 395 3.08 -22.64 15.91
C HIS A 395 1.55 -22.72 16.09
N SER A 396 1.01 -23.94 16.10
CA SER A 396 -0.42 -24.19 16.25
C SER A 396 -0.75 -24.75 17.63
N ILE A 397 -1.98 -24.48 18.08
CA ILE A 397 -2.56 -25.10 19.28
C ILE A 397 -3.92 -25.65 18.92
N ASP A 398 -4.05 -26.96 19.08
CA ASP A 398 -5.25 -27.70 18.72
C ASP A 398 -6.00 -28.14 19.97
N LEU A 399 -7.28 -27.76 20.05
CA LEU A 399 -8.16 -28.11 21.15
C LEU A 399 -8.67 -29.54 20.96
N THR A 400 -8.44 -30.41 21.95
CA THR A 400 -8.88 -31.80 21.89
C THR A 400 -10.37 -31.91 22.23
N GLU A 401 -10.97 -33.09 22.03
CA GLU A 401 -12.35 -33.33 22.46
C GLU A 401 -12.53 -33.09 23.96
N LYS A 402 -11.61 -33.61 24.77
CA LYS A 402 -11.54 -33.37 26.20
C LYS A 402 -11.43 -31.89 26.56
N GLY A 403 -10.70 -31.11 25.75
CA GLY A 403 -10.62 -29.65 25.89
C GLY A 403 -11.92 -28.93 25.59
N ARG A 404 -12.59 -29.33 24.50
CA ARG A 404 -13.91 -28.78 24.13
C ARG A 404 -14.92 -29.03 25.23
N GLU A 405 -15.05 -30.28 25.71
CA GLU A 405 -15.95 -30.63 26.80
C GLU A 405 -15.69 -29.83 28.08
N PHE A 406 -14.43 -29.52 28.38
CA PHE A 406 -14.07 -28.72 29.55
C PHE A 406 -14.46 -27.25 29.41
N LEU A 407 -14.42 -26.68 28.19
CA LEU A 407 -14.78 -25.29 27.93
C LEU A 407 -16.30 -25.07 27.89
N THR A 408 -17.06 -26.12 27.56
CA THR A 408 -18.53 -26.09 27.50
C THR A 408 -19.14 -26.16 28.91
N SER A 409 -20.05 -25.25 29.23
CA SER A 409 -20.79 -25.25 30.50
C SER A 409 -21.98 -26.22 30.45
N GLY A 410 -22.47 -26.70 31.60
CA GLY A 410 -23.55 -27.71 31.64
C GLY A 410 -24.91 -27.31 31.05
N ASN A 411 -25.12 -26.03 30.74
CA ASN A 411 -26.33 -25.50 30.08
C ASN A 411 -26.13 -25.17 28.59
N GLU A 412 -24.92 -25.38 28.05
CA GLU A 412 -24.56 -25.05 26.68
C GLU A 412 -24.66 -26.29 25.77
N ASP A 413 -24.91 -26.05 24.49
CA ASP A 413 -25.01 -27.11 23.47
C ASP A 413 -23.69 -27.89 23.35
N LYS A 414 -23.76 -29.19 23.06
CA LYS A 414 -22.57 -30.01 22.75
C LYS A 414 -21.85 -29.50 21.51
N ASP A 415 -22.58 -28.84 20.61
CA ASP A 415 -22.04 -28.28 19.38
C ASP A 415 -21.51 -26.84 19.53
N PHE A 416 -21.37 -26.34 20.76
CA PHE A 416 -20.95 -24.97 21.05
C PHE A 416 -19.60 -24.59 20.41
N PHE A 417 -18.68 -25.56 20.25
CA PHE A 417 -17.39 -25.41 19.57
C PHE A 417 -17.26 -26.24 18.29
N VAL A 418 -18.38 -26.69 17.72
CA VAL A 418 -18.39 -27.51 16.49
C VAL A 418 -18.90 -26.67 15.33
N LEU A 419 -18.09 -26.52 14.28
CA LEU A 419 -18.53 -25.83 13.08
C LEU A 419 -19.54 -26.70 12.32
N PRO A 420 -20.70 -26.14 11.91
CA PRO A 420 -21.63 -26.86 11.05
C PRO A 420 -21.01 -27.06 9.66
N ASP A 421 -21.32 -28.19 9.02
CA ASP A 421 -20.98 -28.41 7.62
C ASP A 421 -21.95 -27.60 6.74
N MET A 422 -21.49 -26.43 6.30
CA MET A 422 -22.27 -25.52 5.48
C MET A 422 -22.81 -26.18 4.22
N GLY A 423 -22.04 -27.05 3.56
CA GLY A 423 -22.47 -27.68 2.31
C GLY A 423 -23.61 -28.65 2.53
N THR A 424 -23.49 -29.49 3.56
CA THR A 424 -24.52 -30.47 3.93
C THR A 424 -25.80 -29.79 4.45
N GLU A 425 -25.66 -28.79 5.33
CA GLU A 425 -26.80 -28.06 5.90
C GLU A 425 -27.53 -27.20 4.85
N ILE A 426 -26.79 -26.52 3.96
CA ILE A 426 -27.41 -25.77 2.84
C ILE A 426 -28.16 -26.71 1.92
N ALA A 427 -27.59 -27.88 1.59
CA ALA A 427 -28.26 -28.87 0.75
C ALA A 427 -29.53 -29.42 1.41
N HIS A 428 -29.55 -29.61 2.73
CA HIS A 428 -30.76 -29.99 3.46
C HIS A 428 -31.82 -28.89 3.40
N ILE A 429 -31.44 -27.62 3.54
CA ILE A 429 -32.37 -26.48 3.46
C ILE A 429 -32.93 -26.31 2.04
N GLU A 430 -32.12 -26.51 1.00
CA GLU A 430 -32.55 -26.37 -0.40
C GLU A 430 -33.52 -27.46 -0.83
N ASN A 431 -33.28 -28.70 -0.38
CA ASN A 431 -34.07 -29.89 -0.72
C ASN A 431 -35.27 -30.12 0.21
N ASP A 432 -35.54 -29.22 1.15
CA ASP A 432 -36.72 -29.29 2.01
C ASP A 432 -37.93 -28.64 1.30
N ASP A 433 -38.76 -29.48 0.68
CA ASP A 433 -39.99 -29.09 -0.02
C ASP A 433 -41.07 -28.51 0.92
N SER A 434 -40.89 -28.58 2.25
CA SER A 434 -41.82 -28.01 3.23
C SER A 434 -41.59 -26.53 3.52
N LEU A 435 -40.48 -25.94 3.03
CA LEU A 435 -40.11 -24.54 3.25
C LEU A 435 -40.40 -23.67 2.02
N SER A 436 -40.93 -22.48 2.25
CA SER A 436 -41.01 -21.45 1.21
C SER A 436 -39.62 -20.87 0.88
N GLU A 437 -39.46 -20.27 -0.30
CA GLU A 437 -38.18 -19.65 -0.70
C GLU A 437 -37.72 -18.55 0.26
N ALA A 438 -38.64 -17.78 0.85
CA ALA A 438 -38.31 -16.78 1.87
C ALA A 438 -37.79 -17.42 3.17
N GLU A 439 -38.35 -18.57 3.58
CA GLU A 439 -37.90 -19.30 4.78
C GLU A 439 -36.55 -19.99 4.54
N LYS A 440 -36.28 -20.46 3.31
CA LYS A 440 -34.97 -21.01 2.93
C LYS A 440 -33.87 -19.96 3.02
N VAL A 441 -34.12 -18.75 2.51
CA VAL A 441 -33.18 -17.62 2.63
C VAL A 441 -32.92 -17.28 4.10
N ALA A 442 -33.97 -17.10 4.90
CA ALA A 442 -33.82 -16.78 6.32
C ALA A 442 -33.04 -17.86 7.10
N LYS A 443 -33.24 -19.15 6.81
CA LYS A 443 -32.49 -20.25 7.44
C LYS A 443 -31.02 -20.27 6.99
N LYS A 444 -30.72 -19.97 5.72
CA LYS A 444 -29.34 -19.86 5.23
C LYS A 444 -28.60 -18.69 5.88
N ASP A 445 -29.26 -17.54 6.02
CA ASP A 445 -28.71 -16.37 6.70
C ASP A 445 -28.42 -16.70 8.17
N ALA A 446 -29.38 -17.31 8.89
CA ALA A 446 -29.19 -17.74 10.27
C ALA A 446 -28.07 -18.77 10.44
N LEU A 447 -27.90 -19.68 9.47
CA LEU A 447 -26.80 -20.64 9.44
C LEU A 447 -25.44 -19.94 9.23
N GLY A 448 -25.39 -18.94 8.35
CA GLY A 448 -24.21 -18.10 8.12
C GLY A 448 -23.80 -17.32 9.37
N GLU A 449 -24.76 -16.71 10.05
CA GLU A 449 -24.55 -16.04 11.34
C GLU A 449 -24.03 -17.02 12.41
N LEU A 450 -24.62 -18.21 12.51
CA LEU A 450 -24.20 -19.24 13.46
C LEU A 450 -22.76 -19.71 13.18
N TYR A 451 -22.42 -19.94 11.92
CA TYR A 451 -21.07 -20.32 11.50
C TYR A 451 -20.06 -19.24 11.86
N SER A 452 -20.33 -17.97 11.51
CA SER A 452 -19.46 -16.83 11.85
C SER A 452 -19.26 -16.71 13.36
N LEU A 453 -20.33 -16.78 14.15
CA LEU A 453 -20.26 -16.71 15.61
C LEU A 453 -19.44 -17.86 16.22
N ARG A 454 -19.57 -19.09 15.71
CA ARG A 454 -18.79 -20.25 16.16
C ARG A 454 -17.32 -20.14 15.74
N SER A 455 -17.05 -19.74 14.50
CA SER A 455 -15.70 -19.54 13.96
C SER A 455 -14.92 -18.51 14.77
N ASP A 456 -15.50 -17.33 14.99
CA ASP A 456 -14.86 -16.25 15.75
C ASP A 456 -14.50 -16.67 17.17
N ARG A 457 -15.37 -17.45 17.82
CA ARG A 457 -15.15 -17.97 19.18
C ARG A 457 -14.04 -19.01 19.21
N ILE A 458 -13.99 -19.92 18.24
CA ILE A 458 -12.91 -20.89 18.11
C ILE A 458 -11.58 -20.14 17.92
N HIS A 459 -11.55 -19.15 17.02
CA HIS A 459 -10.38 -18.29 16.81
C HIS A 459 -9.96 -17.57 18.10
N THR A 460 -10.92 -16.98 18.83
CA THR A 460 -10.68 -16.31 20.12
C THR A 460 -10.03 -17.26 21.14
N VAL A 461 -10.56 -18.49 21.25
CA VAL A 461 -10.00 -19.53 22.14
C VAL A 461 -8.58 -19.91 21.73
N GLN A 462 -8.33 -20.09 20.42
CA GLN A 462 -7.00 -20.41 19.90
C GLN A 462 -5.99 -19.29 20.21
N GLN A 463 -6.36 -18.02 20.00
CA GLN A 463 -5.47 -16.89 20.32
C GLN A 463 -5.21 -16.77 21.83
N LEU A 464 -6.22 -17.00 22.68
CA LEU A 464 -6.03 -17.05 24.13
C LEU A 464 -5.12 -18.19 24.55
N LEU A 465 -5.33 -19.41 24.03
CA LEU A 465 -4.45 -20.55 24.30
C LEU A 465 -3.01 -20.25 23.90
N ARG A 466 -2.81 -19.60 22.75
CA ARG A 466 -1.50 -19.18 22.26
C ARG A 466 -0.88 -18.14 23.20
N ALA A 467 -1.62 -17.11 23.58
CA ALA A 467 -1.17 -16.10 24.54
C ALA A 467 -0.78 -16.72 25.89
N TYR A 468 -1.55 -17.68 26.41
CA TYR A 468 -1.25 -18.34 27.70
C TYR A 468 -0.08 -19.34 27.64
N SER A 469 0.12 -20.00 26.50
CA SER A 469 1.05 -21.13 26.40
C SER A 469 2.40 -20.76 25.77
N LEU A 470 2.41 -19.80 24.84
CA LEU A 470 3.61 -19.45 24.08
C LEU A 470 4.20 -18.09 24.44
N TYR A 471 3.43 -17.15 24.98
CA TYR A 471 3.89 -15.78 25.27
C TYR A 471 3.95 -15.50 26.76
N GLU A 472 5.15 -15.27 27.29
CA GLU A 472 5.43 -14.97 28.70
C GLU A 472 5.78 -13.49 28.90
N LYS A 473 5.26 -12.94 29.99
CA LYS A 473 5.60 -11.59 30.44
C LYS A 473 7.08 -11.52 30.80
N ASP A 474 7.71 -10.40 30.46
CA ASP A 474 9.13 -10.10 30.62
C ASP A 474 10.07 -10.95 29.73
N VAL A 475 9.52 -11.70 28.77
CA VAL A 475 10.27 -12.43 27.74
C VAL A 475 9.86 -11.95 26.35
N GLU A 476 8.64 -12.28 25.89
CA GLU A 476 8.16 -11.87 24.57
C GLU A 476 7.52 -10.47 24.59
N TYR A 477 7.01 -10.02 25.75
CA TYR A 477 6.41 -8.69 25.91
C TYR A 477 6.54 -8.15 27.34
N VAL A 478 6.35 -6.84 27.50
CA VAL A 478 6.27 -6.16 28.80
C VAL A 478 5.00 -5.31 28.88
N ILE A 479 4.59 -4.95 30.09
CA ILE A 479 3.44 -4.06 30.33
C ILE A 479 3.96 -2.68 30.73
N GLN A 480 3.65 -1.65 29.96
CA GLN A 480 4.00 -0.25 30.26
C GLN A 480 2.78 0.64 29.99
N ASP A 481 2.52 1.60 30.86
CA ASP A 481 1.37 2.53 30.76
C ASP A 481 0.03 1.84 30.50
N ASN A 482 -0.18 0.67 31.12
CA ASN A 482 -1.35 -0.18 30.90
C ASN A 482 -1.54 -0.57 29.42
N LYS A 483 -0.44 -0.86 28.71
CA LYS A 483 -0.41 -1.37 27.33
C LYS A 483 0.63 -2.49 27.20
N ILE A 484 0.38 -3.41 26.27
CA ILE A 484 1.32 -4.47 25.91
C ILE A 484 2.35 -3.94 24.92
N MET A 485 3.62 -4.08 25.27
CA MET A 485 4.75 -3.66 24.45
C MET A 485 5.61 -4.87 24.08
N ILE A 486 5.83 -5.09 22.79
CA ILE A 486 6.60 -6.22 22.28
C ILE A 486 8.09 -6.04 22.61
N VAL A 487 8.74 -7.13 23.05
CA VAL A 487 10.19 -7.18 23.27
C VAL A 487 10.83 -7.95 22.13
N ASP A 488 11.89 -7.37 21.57
CA ASP A 488 12.73 -8.02 20.57
C ASP A 488 13.54 -9.17 21.22
N GLU A 489 13.38 -10.39 20.72
CA GLU A 489 13.98 -11.60 21.30
C GLU A 489 15.52 -11.60 21.32
N PHE A 490 16.16 -10.89 20.39
CA PHE A 490 17.62 -10.86 20.26
C PHE A 490 18.25 -9.74 21.09
N THR A 491 17.60 -8.59 21.15
CA THR A 491 18.17 -7.36 21.72
C THR A 491 17.56 -6.97 23.06
N GLY A 492 16.43 -7.57 23.45
CA GLY A 492 15.67 -7.22 24.66
C GLY A 492 15.07 -5.81 24.63
N ARG A 493 15.04 -5.16 23.45
CA ARG A 493 14.51 -3.80 23.30
C ARG A 493 13.01 -3.82 23.17
N VAL A 494 12.36 -2.83 23.78
CA VAL A 494 10.94 -2.57 23.61
C VAL A 494 10.71 -1.95 22.23
N LEU A 495 9.77 -2.51 21.46
CA LEU A 495 9.40 -2.06 20.11
C LEU A 495 8.08 -1.26 20.15
N PRO A 496 8.13 0.08 20.31
CA PRO A 496 6.92 0.90 20.40
C PRO A 496 6.15 0.91 19.08
N GLY A 497 4.82 0.94 19.18
CA GLY A 497 3.91 0.99 18.03
C GLY A 497 3.71 -0.32 17.27
N ARG A 498 4.35 -1.42 17.69
CA ARG A 498 4.15 -2.75 17.11
C ARG A 498 3.11 -3.55 17.88
N ARG A 499 2.25 -4.28 17.14
CA ARG A 499 1.25 -5.21 17.68
C ARG A 499 1.40 -6.59 17.05
N TYR A 500 0.94 -7.62 17.74
CA TYR A 500 0.80 -8.95 17.17
C TYR A 500 -0.47 -9.02 16.32
N SER A 501 -0.41 -9.67 15.17
CA SER A 501 -1.55 -9.78 14.24
C SER A 501 -2.56 -10.86 14.66
N GLU A 502 -3.66 -10.98 13.91
CA GLU A 502 -4.65 -12.07 14.02
C GLU A 502 -5.34 -12.17 15.39
N GLY A 503 -5.54 -11.05 16.09
CA GLY A 503 -6.17 -11.03 17.41
C GLY A 503 -5.28 -11.49 18.57
N LEU A 504 -4.00 -11.84 18.32
CA LEU A 504 -3.09 -12.31 19.36
C LEU A 504 -2.72 -11.21 20.37
N HIS A 505 -2.59 -9.97 19.91
CA HIS A 505 -2.26 -8.85 20.80
C HIS A 505 -3.39 -8.60 21.80
N GLN A 506 -4.63 -8.63 21.32
CA GLN A 506 -5.85 -8.56 22.13
C GLN A 506 -5.95 -9.72 23.11
N ALA A 507 -5.57 -10.93 22.70
CA ALA A 507 -5.52 -12.09 23.58
C ALA A 507 -4.50 -11.91 24.73
N ILE A 508 -3.34 -11.30 24.46
CA ILE A 508 -2.33 -10.98 25.49
C ILE A 508 -2.83 -9.84 26.39
N GLU A 509 -3.46 -8.81 25.83
CA GLU A 509 -4.11 -7.74 26.61
C GLU A 509 -5.16 -8.34 27.58
N ALA A 510 -6.04 -9.22 27.08
CA ALA A 510 -7.05 -9.90 27.88
C ALA A 510 -6.42 -10.82 28.95
N LYS A 511 -5.38 -11.59 28.59
CA LYS A 511 -4.64 -12.45 29.53
C LYS A 511 -4.10 -11.67 30.72
N GLU A 512 -3.53 -10.49 30.47
CA GLU A 512 -2.88 -9.66 31.48
C GLU A 512 -3.84 -8.67 32.17
N GLY A 513 -5.12 -8.65 31.78
CA GLY A 513 -6.13 -7.74 32.33
C GLY A 513 -5.95 -6.28 31.92
N VAL A 514 -5.30 -6.06 30.77
CA VAL A 514 -5.11 -4.76 30.13
C VAL A 514 -6.35 -4.43 29.28
N HIS A 515 -6.62 -3.15 29.04
CA HIS A 515 -7.70 -2.75 28.14
C HIS A 515 -7.44 -3.30 26.74
N VAL A 516 -8.35 -4.13 26.25
CA VAL A 516 -8.28 -4.72 24.91
C VAL A 516 -8.65 -3.63 23.91
N GLU A 517 -7.69 -3.16 23.12
CA GLU A 517 -8.01 -2.18 22.09
C GLU A 517 -8.66 -2.87 20.89
N LYS A 518 -9.57 -2.16 20.20
CA LYS A 518 -10.27 -2.68 19.03
C LYS A 518 -9.28 -3.07 17.94
N ASP A 519 -9.52 -4.23 17.34
CA ASP A 519 -8.77 -4.63 16.16
C ASP A 519 -9.06 -3.67 15.00
N THR A 520 -8.03 -3.43 14.19
CA THR A 520 -8.14 -2.61 13.00
C THR A 520 -7.99 -3.52 11.80
N GLN A 521 -9.03 -3.64 10.98
CA GLN A 521 -8.96 -4.35 9.72
C GLN A 521 -8.55 -3.41 8.60
N THR A 522 -7.76 -3.90 7.65
CA THR A 522 -7.47 -3.17 6.40
C THR A 522 -8.72 -3.17 5.53
N LEU A 523 -9.29 -1.99 5.29
CA LEU A 523 -10.46 -1.80 4.43
C LEU A 523 -10.08 -1.63 2.96
N ALA A 524 -8.99 -0.89 2.69
CA ALA A 524 -8.52 -0.64 1.34
C ALA A 524 -7.00 -0.47 1.33
N THR A 525 -6.35 -0.93 0.27
CA THR A 525 -4.89 -0.82 0.10
C THR A 525 -4.51 -0.64 -1.36
N ILE A 526 -3.49 0.18 -1.62
CA ILE A 526 -2.84 0.28 -2.93
C ILE A 526 -1.36 0.63 -2.76
N THR A 527 -0.49 0.03 -3.57
CA THR A 527 0.92 0.46 -3.64
C THR A 527 1.02 1.72 -4.50
N LEU A 528 1.96 2.63 -4.19
CA LEU A 528 2.19 3.80 -5.06
C LEU A 528 2.48 3.39 -6.51
N GLN A 529 3.19 2.28 -6.70
CA GLN A 529 3.44 1.67 -8.01
C GLN A 529 2.15 1.42 -8.79
N ASN A 530 1.19 0.72 -8.19
CA ASN A 530 -0.08 0.41 -8.86
C ASN A 530 -0.96 1.64 -9.02
N TYR A 531 -0.91 2.59 -8.08
CA TYR A 531 -1.65 3.85 -8.18
C TYR A 531 -1.18 4.67 -9.39
N PHE A 532 0.12 4.87 -9.57
CA PHE A 532 0.65 5.65 -10.69
C PHE A 532 0.48 4.96 -12.05
N ARG A 533 0.35 3.62 -12.08
CA ARG A 533 -0.01 2.88 -13.31
C ARG A 533 -1.44 3.12 -13.78
N LEU A 534 -2.31 3.71 -12.96
CA LEU A 534 -3.67 4.09 -13.38
C LEU A 534 -3.67 5.27 -14.37
N TYR A 535 -2.60 6.06 -14.40
CA TYR A 535 -2.51 7.23 -15.27
C TYR A 535 -2.24 6.81 -16.72
N LYS A 536 -2.97 7.41 -17.66
CA LYS A 536 -2.73 7.20 -19.10
C LYS A 536 -1.34 7.65 -19.53
N LYS A 537 -0.85 8.73 -18.91
CA LYS A 537 0.51 9.22 -19.09
C LYS A 537 1.12 9.59 -17.74
N LEU A 538 2.37 9.19 -17.53
CA LEU A 538 3.13 9.47 -16.32
C LEU A 538 4.49 10.05 -16.71
N ALA A 539 4.93 11.09 -16.03
CA ALA A 539 6.23 11.71 -16.21
C ALA A 539 6.82 12.11 -14.86
N GLY A 540 8.12 12.38 -14.83
CA GLY A 540 8.79 12.79 -13.61
C GLY A 540 9.94 13.76 -13.83
N MET A 541 10.29 14.53 -12.80
CA MET A 541 11.49 15.35 -12.81
C MET A 541 12.25 15.15 -11.51
N THR A 542 13.58 15.18 -11.58
CA THR A 542 14.47 15.11 -10.41
C THR A 542 15.86 15.62 -10.78
N GLY A 543 16.71 15.84 -9.78
CA GLY A 543 18.14 16.08 -9.99
C GLY A 543 18.99 14.81 -10.09
N THR A 544 18.44 13.65 -9.75
CA THR A 544 19.18 12.39 -9.56
C THR A 544 18.35 11.17 -9.98
N ALA A 545 18.23 10.90 -11.28
CA ALA A 545 17.49 9.72 -11.79
C ALA A 545 18.36 8.70 -12.52
N GLU A 546 19.52 9.07 -13.06
CA GLU A 546 20.37 8.22 -13.89
C GLU A 546 20.79 6.96 -13.14
N THR A 547 21.01 7.07 -11.83
CA THR A 547 21.38 5.94 -10.96
C THR A 547 20.28 4.89 -10.85
N GLU A 548 19.01 5.31 -10.86
CA GLU A 548 17.83 4.45 -10.72
C GLU A 548 17.10 4.21 -12.06
N ALA A 549 17.71 4.58 -13.20
CA ALA A 549 17.09 4.52 -14.51
C ALA A 549 16.59 3.11 -14.90
N GLY A 550 17.29 2.06 -14.46
CA GLY A 550 16.85 0.68 -14.67
C GLY A 550 15.55 0.36 -13.93
N GLU A 551 15.42 0.80 -12.68
CA GLU A 551 14.23 0.57 -11.86
C GLU A 551 13.01 1.33 -12.41
N PHE A 552 13.20 2.60 -12.83
CA PHE A 552 12.15 3.39 -13.47
C PHE A 552 11.61 2.73 -14.74
N LEU A 553 12.48 2.20 -15.60
CA LEU A 553 12.08 1.53 -16.83
C LEU A 553 11.37 0.19 -16.55
N ASP A 554 11.89 -0.60 -15.60
CA ASP A 554 11.34 -1.91 -15.31
C ASP A 554 9.96 -1.84 -14.63
N ILE A 555 9.80 -0.94 -13.65
CA ILE A 555 8.58 -0.84 -12.85
C ILE A 555 7.52 0.05 -13.52
N TYR A 556 7.91 1.23 -14.01
CA TYR A 556 6.99 2.26 -14.48
C TYR A 556 7.03 2.49 -15.98
N LYS A 557 7.95 1.85 -16.71
CA LYS A 557 8.20 2.08 -18.14
C LYS A 557 8.59 3.54 -18.44
N LEU A 558 9.23 4.20 -17.48
CA LEU A 558 9.72 5.56 -17.61
C LEU A 558 11.20 5.55 -18.01
N ASP A 559 11.52 6.12 -19.17
CA ASP A 559 12.90 6.34 -19.60
C ASP A 559 13.46 7.61 -18.96
N VAL A 560 14.76 7.63 -18.63
CA VAL A 560 15.45 8.78 -18.02
C VAL A 560 16.27 9.51 -19.08
N VAL A 561 16.02 10.82 -19.22
CA VAL A 561 16.76 11.71 -20.11
C VAL A 561 17.49 12.76 -19.28
N VAL A 562 18.82 12.73 -19.35
CA VAL A 562 19.67 13.73 -18.70
C VAL A 562 19.70 15.00 -19.54
N ILE A 563 19.14 16.08 -19.00
CA ILE A 563 19.07 17.37 -19.67
C ILE A 563 20.38 18.14 -19.41
N PRO A 564 21.02 18.72 -20.45
CA PRO A 564 22.21 19.53 -20.24
C PRO A 564 21.91 20.75 -19.37
N THR A 565 22.90 21.19 -18.59
CA THR A 565 22.78 22.42 -17.80
C THR A 565 22.82 23.65 -18.71
N ASN A 566 22.06 24.69 -18.36
CA ASN A 566 22.06 25.95 -19.12
C ASN A 566 23.46 26.63 -19.11
N ARG A 567 24.22 26.40 -18.03
CA ARG A 567 25.60 26.88 -17.88
C ARG A 567 26.49 25.74 -17.42
N GLU A 568 27.77 25.81 -17.79
CA GLU A 568 28.76 24.85 -17.34
C GLU A 568 28.87 24.84 -15.80
N CYS A 569 28.82 23.65 -15.20
CA CYS A 569 28.99 23.49 -13.76
C CYS A 569 30.46 23.67 -13.38
N ILE A 570 30.76 24.68 -12.56
CA ILE A 570 32.11 24.98 -12.06
C ILE A 570 32.28 24.61 -10.58
N ARG A 571 31.37 23.81 -10.01
CA ARG A 571 31.43 23.38 -8.61
C ARG A 571 32.61 22.42 -8.42
N ASP A 572 33.46 22.70 -7.44
CA ASP A 572 34.58 21.84 -7.07
C ASP A 572 34.14 20.81 -6.01
N ASP A 573 33.79 19.61 -6.47
CA ASP A 573 33.40 18.50 -5.60
C ASP A 573 34.64 17.79 -5.07
N MET A 574 35.02 18.12 -3.83
CA MET A 574 36.17 17.51 -3.15
C MET A 574 35.90 16.04 -2.78
N ASN A 575 36.96 15.22 -2.76
CA ASN A 575 36.86 13.84 -2.30
C ASN A 575 36.41 13.75 -0.83
N ASP A 576 35.70 12.67 -0.50
CA ASP A 576 35.28 12.38 0.86
C ASP A 576 36.46 12.30 1.84
N VAL A 577 36.33 12.96 2.99
CA VAL A 577 37.29 12.87 4.09
C VAL A 577 36.77 11.90 5.14
N VAL A 578 37.43 10.75 5.27
CA VAL A 578 37.01 9.66 6.17
C VAL A 578 37.76 9.74 7.51
N TYR A 579 37.02 9.73 8.62
CA TYR A 579 37.56 9.81 9.98
C TYR A 579 37.32 8.53 10.77
N LYS A 580 38.28 8.15 11.62
CA LYS A 580 38.18 6.96 12.49
C LYS A 580 37.04 7.06 13.52
N THR A 581 36.66 8.26 13.94
CA THR A 581 35.61 8.47 14.96
C THR A 581 34.71 9.66 14.59
N LYS A 582 33.44 9.60 15.03
CA LYS A 582 32.48 10.71 14.87
C LYS A 582 32.97 11.99 15.53
N THR A 583 33.65 11.88 16.67
CA THR A 583 34.24 13.03 17.37
C THR A 583 35.25 13.73 16.47
N ARG A 584 36.18 12.99 15.85
CA ARG A 584 37.18 13.60 14.94
C ARG A 584 36.56 14.20 13.68
N LYS A 585 35.48 13.60 13.15
CA LYS A 585 34.72 14.17 12.03
C LYS A 585 34.14 15.55 12.38
N ASN A 586 33.65 15.70 13.61
CA ASN A 586 32.92 16.89 14.05
C ASN A 586 33.83 17.97 14.69
N THR A 587 35.07 17.64 15.02
CA THR A 587 36.09 18.62 15.42
C THR A 587 36.90 19.01 14.19
N THR A 588 36.67 20.23 13.71
CA THR A 588 37.51 20.87 12.67
C THR A 588 38.97 20.89 13.14
N PRO A 589 39.96 20.63 12.26
CA PRO A 589 41.37 20.89 12.55
C PRO A 589 41.65 22.35 12.91
#